data_AF-A0A3D3VW37-F1
#
_entry.id   AF-A0A3D3VW37-F1
#
_cell.length_a   1.000
_cell.length_b   1.000
_cell.length_c   1.000
_cell.angle_alpha   90.00
_cell.angle_beta   90.00
_cell.angle_gamma   90.00
#
_symmetry.space_group_name_H-M   'P 1'
#
loop_
_entity.id
_entity.type
_entity.pdbx_description
1 polymer ?
#
loop_
_entity_poly.entity_id
_entity_poly.type
_entity_poly.pdbx_seq_one_letter_code
_entity_poly.pdbx_strand_id
1 'polypeptide(L)'
;MGYFLSLSIADLSETNRIPPESLKKSPLVIAAMVYEATRKICSPVVAVKNATVSFLKSFVHPTKNGKDFKIRQRFLDALCSTVSQIAVSMYKEQGDSLVQSGHGVRGIMERLYETEKNPEIKKQFKHYITQFIQ
;
A
#
# COMPACT_ATOMS: atom_id res chain seq x y z
N MET A 1 18.75 -8.06 5.94
CA MET A 1 18.42 -6.62 5.71
C MET A 1 17.86 -6.35 4.31
N GLY A 2 18.44 -6.90 3.23
CA GLY A 2 17.98 -6.63 1.85
C GLY A 2 16.50 -6.92 1.55
N TYR A 3 15.92 -7.97 2.16
CA TYR A 3 14.50 -8.32 2.00
C TYR A 3 13.54 -7.22 2.48
N PHE A 4 13.74 -6.68 3.69
CA PHE A 4 12.88 -5.62 4.24
C PHE A 4 13.05 -4.30 3.47
N LEU A 5 14.27 -3.99 3.04
CA LEU A 5 14.53 -2.84 2.16
C LEU A 5 13.84 -2.99 0.79
N SER A 6 13.82 -4.21 0.22
CA SER A 6 13.06 -4.50 -1.00
C SER A 6 11.55 -4.56 -0.82
N LEU A 7 11.02 -4.31 0.39
CA LEU A 7 9.58 -4.17 0.63
C LEU A 7 9.16 -2.70 0.82
N SER A 8 10.12 -1.78 0.90
CA SER A 8 9.84 -0.34 0.95
C SER A 8 9.62 0.16 -0.48
N ILE A 9 8.38 0.55 -0.77
CA ILE A 9 7.97 1.07 -2.09
C ILE A 9 8.82 2.28 -2.48
N ALA A 10 9.11 3.16 -1.51
CA ALA A 10 9.92 4.36 -1.72
C ALA A 10 11.37 4.02 -2.13
N ASP A 11 11.98 3.02 -1.48
CA ASP A 11 13.34 2.60 -1.84
C ASP A 11 13.37 1.89 -3.20
N LEU A 12 12.37 1.09 -3.55
CA LEU A 12 12.34 0.43 -4.86
C LEU A 12 12.15 1.39 -6.03
N SER A 13 11.36 2.45 -5.83
CA SER A 13 11.19 3.50 -6.85
C SER A 13 12.40 4.42 -6.96
N GLU A 14 13.11 4.69 -5.86
CA GLU A 14 14.21 5.67 -5.84
C GLU A 14 15.61 5.04 -5.99
N THR A 15 15.84 3.81 -5.52
CA THR A 15 17.20 3.25 -5.42
C THR A 15 17.58 2.22 -6.48
N ASN A 16 16.75 1.98 -7.51
CA ASN A 16 17.03 1.06 -8.63
C ASN A 16 17.62 -0.30 -8.17
N ARG A 17 17.13 -0.82 -7.05
CA ARG A 17 17.69 -2.04 -6.45
C ARG A 17 17.21 -3.28 -7.19
N ILE A 18 18.16 -4.18 -7.45
CA ILE A 18 17.86 -5.51 -7.98
C ILE A 18 17.20 -6.32 -6.85
N PRO A 19 16.07 -7.00 -7.11
CA PRO A 19 15.42 -7.85 -6.11
C PRO A 19 16.38 -8.94 -5.59
N PRO A 20 16.31 -9.32 -4.30
CA PRO A 20 17.19 -10.34 -3.75
C PRO A 20 16.94 -11.72 -4.37
N GLU A 21 17.94 -12.61 -4.30
CA GLU A 21 17.86 -14.00 -4.80
C GLU A 21 16.70 -14.79 -4.20
N SER A 22 16.34 -14.51 -2.95
CA SER A 22 15.18 -15.13 -2.28
C SER A 22 13.86 -14.86 -3.00
N LEU A 23 13.78 -13.78 -3.79
CA LEU A 23 12.63 -13.42 -4.63
C LEU A 23 12.91 -13.69 -6.12
N LYS A 24 13.87 -14.57 -6.42
CA LYS A 24 14.28 -14.97 -7.78
C LYS A 24 14.67 -13.78 -8.66
N LYS A 25 15.16 -12.69 -8.06
CA LYS A 25 15.46 -11.44 -8.75
C LYS A 25 14.28 -10.87 -9.56
N SER A 26 13.04 -11.24 -9.22
CA SER A 26 11.83 -10.91 -9.98
C SER A 26 11.16 -9.62 -9.45
N PRO A 27 11.07 -8.56 -10.27
CA PRO A 27 10.30 -7.37 -9.92
C PRO A 27 8.79 -7.67 -9.85
N LEU A 28 8.31 -8.67 -10.61
CA LEU A 28 6.91 -9.10 -10.59
C LEU A 28 6.51 -9.64 -9.21
N VAL A 29 7.36 -10.47 -8.61
CA VAL A 29 7.11 -11.04 -7.27
C VAL A 29 7.01 -9.92 -6.22
N ILE A 30 7.93 -8.96 -6.28
CA ILE A 30 7.90 -7.79 -5.39
C ILE A 30 6.61 -7.00 -5.58
N ALA A 31 6.27 -6.65 -6.83
CA ALA A 31 5.09 -5.85 -7.12
C ALA A 31 3.82 -6.53 -6.61
N ALA A 32 3.70 -7.84 -6.78
CA ALA A 32 2.58 -8.63 -6.26
C ALA A 32 2.52 -8.65 -4.72
N MET A 33 3.65 -8.83 -4.05
CA MET A 33 3.72 -8.80 -2.59
C MET A 33 3.33 -7.42 -2.03
N VAL A 34 3.86 -6.36 -2.64
CA VAL A 34 3.54 -4.97 -2.29
C VAL A 34 2.05 -4.71 -2.51
N TYR A 35 1.50 -5.12 -3.65
CA TYR A 35 0.08 -4.97 -3.94
C TYR A 35 -0.80 -5.66 -2.91
N GLU A 36 -0.53 -6.94 -2.59
CA GLU A 36 -1.29 -7.69 -1.59
C GLU A 36 -1.17 -7.10 -0.19
N ALA A 37 0.01 -6.60 0.18
CA ALA A 37 0.21 -5.92 1.46
C ALA A 37 -0.61 -4.63 1.52
N THR A 38 -0.50 -3.77 0.50
CA THR A 38 -1.26 -2.51 0.41
C THR A 38 -2.75 -2.77 0.38
N ARG A 39 -3.23 -3.78 -0.36
CA ARG A 39 -4.65 -4.14 -0.43
C ARG A 39 -5.23 -4.51 0.94
N LYS A 40 -4.46 -5.19 1.78
CA LYS A 40 -4.86 -5.56 3.15
C LYS A 40 -4.76 -4.39 4.12
N ILE A 41 -3.61 -3.72 4.16
CA ILE A 41 -3.30 -2.64 5.12
C ILE A 41 -4.16 -1.41 4.85
N CYS A 42 -4.30 -1.03 3.59
CA CYS A 42 -5.03 0.16 3.15
C CYS A 42 -6.50 -0.15 2.82
N SER A 43 -7.04 -1.29 3.28
CA SER A 43 -8.46 -1.60 3.07
C SER A 43 -9.34 -0.57 3.80
N PRO A 44 -10.46 -0.11 3.20
CA PRO A 44 -11.32 0.90 3.81
C PRO A 44 -11.81 0.52 5.22
N VAL A 45 -12.10 -0.77 5.44
CA VAL A 45 -12.53 -1.29 6.74
C VAL A 45 -11.44 -1.13 7.79
N VAL A 46 -10.19 -1.48 7.44
CA VAL A 46 -9.04 -1.32 8.34
C VAL A 46 -8.74 0.16 8.58
N ALA A 47 -8.84 0.99 7.55
CA ALA A 47 -8.67 2.44 7.67
C ALA A 47 -9.69 3.06 8.63
N VAL A 48 -10.98 2.72 8.51
CA VAL A 48 -12.04 3.19 9.42
C VAL A 48 -11.82 2.69 10.84
N LYS A 49 -11.42 1.42 11.02
CA LYS A 49 -11.10 0.87 12.34
C LYS A 49 -9.93 1.62 12.98
N ASN A 50 -8.84 1.81 12.25
CA ASN A 50 -7.65 2.51 12.72
C ASN A 50 -7.94 3.99 12.99
N ALA A 51 -8.73 4.62 12.14
CA ALA A 51 -9.17 6.00 12.30
C ALA A 51 -10.01 6.16 13.58
N THR A 52 -10.96 5.26 13.83
CA THR A 52 -11.77 5.25 15.06
C THR A 52 -10.92 5.07 16.32
N VAL A 53 -9.98 4.11 16.30
CA VAL A 53 -9.06 3.88 17.43
C VAL A 53 -8.16 5.09 17.65
N SER A 54 -7.63 5.69 16.58
CA SER A 54 -6.75 6.86 16.65
C SER A 54 -7.51 8.10 17.14
N PHE A 55 -8.76 8.26 16.73
CA PHE A 55 -9.65 9.30 17.19
C PHE A 55 -9.90 9.18 18.70
N LEU A 56 -10.34 8.01 19.16
CA LEU A 56 -10.60 7.76 20.59
C LEU A 56 -9.34 7.98 21.43
N LYS A 57 -8.20 7.46 20.97
CA LYS A 57 -6.93 7.62 21.68
C LYS A 57 -6.51 9.09 21.76
N SER A 58 -6.58 9.82 20.66
CA SER A 58 -6.23 11.26 20.60
C SER A 58 -7.19 12.13 21.41
N PHE A 59 -8.46 11.74 21.49
CA PHE A 59 -9.46 12.43 22.27
C PHE A 59 -9.29 12.23 23.79
N VAL A 60 -8.96 11.00 24.22
CA VAL A 60 -8.71 10.65 25.63
C VAL A 60 -7.34 11.15 26.10
N HIS A 61 -6.32 11.11 25.25
CA HIS A 61 -4.96 11.55 25.55
C HIS A 61 -4.58 12.74 24.66
N PRO A 62 -5.11 13.94 24.96
CA PRO A 62 -4.91 15.10 24.12
C PRO A 62 -3.45 15.60 24.15
N THR A 63 -3.05 16.27 23.07
CA THR A 63 -1.75 16.96 22.97
C THR A 63 -1.64 18.11 23.98
N LYS A 64 -0.44 18.72 24.10
CA LYS A 64 -0.21 19.89 24.98
C LYS A 64 -1.27 21.00 24.81
N ASN A 65 -1.78 21.19 23.60
CA ASN A 65 -2.77 22.22 23.26
C ASN A 65 -4.20 21.84 23.66
N GLY A 66 -4.49 20.55 23.86
CA GLY A 66 -5.78 20.02 24.28
C GLY A 66 -5.83 19.57 25.75
N LYS A 67 -4.77 19.79 26.56
CA LYS A 67 -4.67 19.31 27.95
C LYS A 67 -5.81 19.78 28.86
N ASP A 68 -6.32 20.98 28.67
CA ASP A 68 -7.43 21.55 29.46
C ASP A 68 -8.80 21.15 28.88
N PHE A 69 -9.90 21.70 29.42
CA PHE A 69 -11.29 21.49 28.94
C PHE A 69 -11.59 22.08 27.54
N LYS A 70 -10.59 22.18 26.67
CA LYS A 70 -10.71 22.65 25.28
C LYS A 70 -11.20 21.53 24.36
N ILE A 71 -12.44 21.10 24.58
CA ILE A 71 -13.09 19.98 23.85
C ILE A 71 -13.05 20.20 22.33
N ARG A 72 -13.23 21.44 21.86
CA ARG A 72 -13.10 21.78 20.44
C ARG A 72 -11.71 21.48 19.87
N GLN A 73 -10.65 21.79 20.61
CA GLN A 73 -9.28 21.52 20.16
C GLN A 73 -8.98 20.02 20.13
N ARG A 74 -9.44 19.26 21.14
CA ARG A 74 -9.31 17.80 21.17
C ARG A 74 -10.02 17.13 19.99
N PHE A 75 -11.20 17.64 19.63
CA PHE A 75 -11.96 17.15 18.49
C PHE A 75 -11.26 17.42 17.16
N LEU A 76 -10.72 18.63 16.96
CA LEU A 76 -9.95 18.97 15.75
C LEU A 76 -8.66 18.15 15.64
N ASP A 77 -7.93 17.98 16.73
CA ASP A 77 -6.71 17.14 16.76
C ASP A 77 -7.04 15.67 16.44
N ALA A 78 -8.11 15.13 17.02
CA ALA A 78 -8.57 13.77 16.75
C ALA A 78 -9.07 13.60 15.31
N LEU A 79 -9.79 14.58 14.76
CA LEU A 79 -10.20 14.59 13.35
C LEU A 79 -8.99 14.60 12.42
N CYS A 80 -7.98 15.40 12.70
CA CYS A 80 -6.76 15.45 11.89
C CYS A 80 -6.09 14.05 11.84
N SER A 81 -5.99 13.38 12.99
CA SER A 81 -5.47 12.01 13.07
C SER A 81 -6.30 10.99 12.27
N THR A 82 -7.63 11.10 12.31
CA THR A 82 -8.57 10.29 11.51
C THR A 82 -8.35 10.50 10.02
N VAL A 83 -8.26 11.75 9.57
CA VAL A 83 -8.08 12.10 8.16
C VAL A 83 -6.76 11.53 7.64
N SER A 84 -5.68 11.55 8.43
CA SER A 84 -4.42 10.91 8.02
C SER A 84 -4.55 9.41 7.78
N GLN A 85 -5.33 8.69 8.61
CA GLN A 85 -5.58 7.25 8.41
C GLN A 85 -6.47 6.97 7.20
N ILE A 86 -7.43 7.85 6.91
CA ILE A 86 -8.27 7.75 5.71
C ILE A 86 -7.44 8.05 4.45
N ALA A 87 -6.54 9.04 4.49
CA ALA A 87 -5.65 9.36 3.38
C ALA A 87 -4.79 8.15 2.96
N VAL A 88 -4.36 7.32 3.92
CA VAL A 88 -3.64 6.07 3.63
C VAL A 88 -4.48 5.11 2.76
N SER A 89 -5.80 5.08 2.94
CA SER A 89 -6.67 4.24 2.09
C SER A 89 -6.78 4.74 0.65
N MET A 90 -6.56 6.03 0.38
CA MET A 90 -6.54 6.56 -0.99
C MET A 90 -5.36 6.01 -1.81
N TYR A 91 -4.24 5.68 -1.16
CA TYR A 91 -3.13 5.01 -1.85
C TYR A 91 -3.52 3.63 -2.36
N LYS A 92 -4.53 2.97 -1.77
CA LYS A 92 -5.07 1.73 -2.30
C LYS A 92 -5.76 1.97 -3.64
N GLU A 93 -6.64 2.97 -3.72
CA GLU A 93 -7.39 3.27 -4.95
C GLU A 93 -6.45 3.66 -6.09
N GLN A 94 -5.46 4.50 -5.79
CA GLN A 94 -4.42 4.86 -6.76
C GLN A 94 -3.55 3.64 -7.13
N GLY A 95 -3.22 2.78 -6.17
CA GLY A 95 -2.50 1.54 -6.42
C GLY A 95 -3.29 0.58 -7.33
N ASP A 96 -4.58 0.39 -7.05
CA ASP A 96 -5.50 -0.45 -7.83
C ASP A 96 -5.58 0.04 -9.28
N SER A 97 -5.66 1.35 -9.51
CA SER A 97 -5.70 1.91 -10.88
C SER A 97 -4.39 1.72 -11.66
N LEU A 98 -3.25 1.70 -10.97
CA LEU A 98 -1.93 1.55 -11.61
C LEU A 98 -1.60 0.10 -11.95
N VAL A 99 -2.06 -0.85 -11.14
CA VAL A 99 -1.78 -2.28 -11.36
C VAL A 99 -2.67 -2.91 -12.42
N GLN A 100 -3.89 -2.40 -12.57
CA GLN A 100 -4.86 -2.90 -13.55
C GLN A 100 -4.58 -2.35 -14.96
N SER A 101 -4.79 -3.21 -15.94
CA SER A 101 -4.86 -2.84 -17.35
C SER A 101 -6.28 -2.46 -17.70
N GLY A 102 -6.45 -1.37 -18.44
CA GLY A 102 -7.75 -0.87 -18.85
C GLY A 102 -7.63 0.37 -19.71
N HIS A 103 -8.70 0.71 -20.43
CA HIS A 103 -8.78 1.93 -21.27
C HIS A 103 -7.62 2.06 -22.29
N GLY A 104 -7.16 0.93 -22.84
CA GLY A 104 -6.06 0.89 -23.81
C GLY A 104 -4.66 1.07 -23.20
N VAL A 105 -4.53 1.16 -21.87
CA VAL A 105 -3.26 1.28 -21.16
C VAL A 105 -2.95 -0.02 -20.41
N ARG A 106 -1.73 -0.53 -20.58
CA ARG A 106 -1.25 -1.71 -19.85
C ARG A 106 -0.87 -1.36 -18.42
N GLY A 107 -1.46 -2.07 -17.47
CA GLY A 107 -1.17 -1.96 -16.04
C GLY A 107 0.24 -2.43 -15.71
N ILE A 108 0.70 -2.10 -14.50
CA ILE A 108 2.04 -2.50 -14.02
C ILE A 108 2.16 -4.04 -13.97
N MET A 109 1.11 -4.75 -13.53
CA MET A 109 1.15 -6.21 -13.40
C MET A 109 1.33 -6.92 -14.73
N GLU A 110 0.58 -6.51 -15.76
CA GLU A 110 0.70 -7.05 -17.12
C GLU A 110 2.11 -6.79 -17.68
N ARG A 111 2.60 -5.55 -17.61
CA ARG A 111 3.93 -5.19 -18.12
C ARG A 111 5.06 -5.96 -17.44
N LEU A 112 4.98 -6.13 -16.12
CA LEU A 112 5.97 -6.91 -15.36
C LEU A 112 5.90 -8.40 -15.70
N TYR A 113 4.70 -8.93 -15.94
CA TYR A 113 4.55 -10.32 -16.36
C TYR A 113 5.12 -10.58 -17.75
N GLU A 114 4.90 -9.70 -18.73
CA GLU A 114 5.45 -9.85 -20.08
C GLU A 114 6.99 -9.83 -20.07
N THR A 115 7.57 -8.90 -19.30
CA THR A 115 9.02 -8.69 -19.18
C THR A 115 9.73 -9.73 -18.30
N GLU A 116 8.98 -10.55 -17.55
CA GLU A 116 9.55 -11.61 -16.72
C GLU A 116 10.27 -12.66 -17.58
N LYS A 117 11.53 -12.90 -17.23
CA LYS A 117 12.43 -13.84 -17.93
C LYS A 117 12.43 -15.21 -17.28
N ASN A 118 12.08 -15.30 -15.99
CA ASN A 118 12.05 -16.57 -15.28
C ASN A 118 10.78 -17.37 -15.63
N PRO A 119 10.88 -18.53 -16.33
CA PRO A 119 9.73 -19.30 -16.76
C PRO A 119 8.95 -19.91 -15.59
N GLU A 120 9.62 -20.19 -14.48
CA GLU A 120 8.98 -20.72 -13.26
C GLU A 120 8.03 -19.68 -12.65
N ILE A 121 8.50 -18.44 -12.52
CA ILE A 121 7.70 -17.31 -12.03
C ILE A 121 6.54 -17.03 -12.99
N LYS A 122 6.78 -17.02 -14.31
CA LYS A 122 5.69 -16.89 -15.30
C LYS A 122 4.62 -17.95 -15.12
N LYS A 123 5.00 -19.21 -14.89
CA LYS A 123 4.03 -20.28 -14.66
C LYS A 123 3.21 -20.08 -13.39
N GLN A 124 3.86 -19.65 -12.30
CA GLN A 124 3.18 -19.38 -11.01
C GLN A 124 2.18 -18.21 -11.13
N PHE A 125 2.56 -17.16 -11.85
CA PHE A 125 1.76 -15.94 -11.98
C PHE A 125 0.72 -15.98 -13.10
N LYS A 126 0.73 -17.00 -13.97
CA LYS A 126 -0.14 -17.12 -15.15
C LYS A 126 -1.62 -16.85 -14.86
N HIS A 127 -2.16 -17.43 -13.78
CA HIS A 127 -3.56 -17.25 -13.38
C HIS A 127 -3.78 -16.05 -12.46
N TYR A 128 -2.73 -15.62 -11.75
CA TYR A 128 -2.82 -14.44 -10.91
C TYR A 128 -2.94 -13.16 -11.75
N ILE A 129 -2.27 -13.09 -12.89
CA ILE A 129 -2.24 -11.88 -13.72
C ILE A 129 -3.55 -11.61 -14.43
N THR A 130 -4.36 -12.63 -14.72
CA THR A 130 -5.64 -12.46 -15.41
C THR A 130 -6.64 -11.60 -14.63
N GLN A 131 -6.52 -11.50 -13.30
CA GLN A 131 -7.39 -10.63 -12.51
C GLN A 131 -7.11 -9.12 -12.71
N PHE A 132 -5.95 -8.78 -13.28
CA PHE A 132 -5.53 -7.41 -13.53
C PHE A 132 -5.73 -6.98 -14.99
N ILE A 133 -6.17 -7.91 -15.85
CA ILE A 133 -6.40 -7.64 -17.27
C ILE A 133 -7.92 -7.55 -17.48
N GLN A 134 -8.40 -6.37 -17.88
CA GLN A 134 -9.79 -6.14 -18.30
C GLN A 134 -9.94 -6.27 -19.81
#